data_AF-A0A453HRC2-F1
#
_entry.id   AF-A0A453HRC2-F1
#
_cell.length_a   1.000
_cell.length_b   1.000
_cell.length_c   1.000
_cell.angle_alpha   90.00
_cell.angle_beta   90.00
_cell.angle_gamma   90.00
#
_symmetry.space_group_name_H-M   'P 1'
#
loop_
_entity.id
_entity.type
_entity.pdbx_description
1 polymer ?
#
loop_
_entity_poly.entity_id
_entity_poly.type
_entity_poly.pdbx_seq_one_letter_code
_entity_poly.pdbx_strand_id
1 'polypeptide(L)'
;MSTEVNVKLSKKFARVLAMLPSVRVSEGTWSLMIQKVLIGINNLLNDAFVGLEEEKKGREIMMLLVPPGNDPPPVLGDQVKLGGNLHVTKKFGVFTVPTISALAHCCCMMLTSYYPVQVTVPGRALIALSRRVLLVDGSLRNKLFPSTTSLHQELICFELPSLHSSFLDLLHATIKGMRSQLLPHAANIVRLVTDYFKIAKLPTTRTKVYSIVQLLLTSMGVGMSLHLLEVIVSNAVGDLDDNCVKEMTLFSTNPSKGTSESLSKSYSKKRKQEPQIQNSHASGLEKAAISPKKMKTSSMPTSSKGMTPETPGDVRMFTPLCVKIAALETLEILLNVGGSLRTDHWRAKVDLLLINIATSACDSGAGYEPSTTKVGETSISHFRLASYKALLASFLSSPHARPLYLAQGTELFRKGKLEIGTTLAEFCSHALLAL
;
A
#
# COMPACT_ATOMS: atom_id res chain seq x y z
N MET A 1 0.55 -4.84 23.44
CA MET A 1 -0.54 -4.81 24.44
C MET A 1 -1.09 -3.39 24.66
N SER A 2 -0.29 -2.38 25.03
CA SER A 2 -0.81 -1.02 25.34
C SER A 2 -1.31 -0.22 24.12
N THR A 3 -0.69 -0.39 22.94
CA THR A 3 -1.08 0.31 21.69
C THR A 3 -2.43 -0.14 21.13
N GLU A 4 -2.74 -1.45 21.19
CA GLU A 4 -3.99 -1.99 20.64
C GLU A 4 -5.23 -1.58 21.47
N VAL A 5 -5.08 -1.50 22.80
CA VAL A 5 -6.13 -1.02 23.71
C VAL A 5 -6.43 0.47 23.45
N ASN A 6 -5.38 1.27 23.22
CA ASN A 6 -5.52 2.69 22.90
C ASN A 6 -6.25 2.91 21.56
N VAL A 7 -5.91 2.14 20.51
CA VAL A 7 -6.59 2.22 19.20
C VAL A 7 -8.06 1.81 19.27
N LYS A 8 -8.41 0.79 20.06
CA LYS A 8 -9.83 0.39 20.26
C LYS A 8 -10.61 1.48 21.01
N LEU A 9 -9.99 2.13 21.98
CA LEU A 9 -10.62 3.20 22.75
C LEU A 9 -10.80 4.48 21.93
N SER A 10 -9.79 4.89 21.16
CA SER A 10 -9.89 6.07 20.27
C SER A 10 -10.96 5.90 19.19
N LYS A 11 -11.12 4.69 18.64
CA LYS A 11 -12.23 4.36 17.74
C LYS A 11 -13.60 4.49 18.40
N LYS A 12 -13.74 4.10 19.68
CA LYS A 12 -15.00 4.30 20.42
C LYS A 12 -15.31 5.78 20.60
N PHE A 13 -14.33 6.59 20.98
CA PHE A 13 -14.51 8.04 21.09
C PHE A 13 -14.88 8.68 19.76
N ALA A 14 -14.21 8.31 18.67
CA ALA A 14 -14.53 8.79 17.33
C ALA A 14 -15.98 8.47 16.92
N ARG A 15 -16.47 7.27 17.26
CA ARG A 15 -17.88 6.90 17.03
C ARG A 15 -18.84 7.75 17.86
N VAL A 16 -18.55 7.96 19.14
CA VAL A 16 -19.39 8.81 20.00
C VAL A 16 -19.45 10.23 19.44
N LEU A 17 -18.29 10.80 19.08
CA LEU A 17 -18.19 12.12 18.46
C LEU A 17 -19.04 12.23 17.18
N ALA A 18 -18.97 11.21 16.31
CA ALA A 18 -19.73 11.17 15.06
C ALA A 18 -21.25 11.10 15.26
N MET A 19 -21.70 10.59 16.41
CA MET A 19 -23.12 10.47 16.78
C MET A 19 -23.68 11.70 17.51
N LEU A 20 -22.83 12.61 17.99
CA LEU A 20 -23.28 13.82 18.69
C LEU A 20 -24.28 14.68 17.89
N PRO A 21 -24.14 14.85 16.55
CA PRO A 21 -25.14 15.57 15.76
C PRO A 21 -26.54 14.94 15.77
N SER A 22 -26.66 13.68 16.19
CA SER A 22 -27.95 12.98 16.30
C SER A 22 -28.72 13.34 17.56
N VAL A 23 -28.11 14.02 18.54
CA VAL A 23 -28.80 14.49 19.76
C VAL A 23 -29.76 15.64 19.44
N ARG A 24 -29.34 16.54 18.54
CA ARG A 24 -30.18 17.61 17.97
C ARG A 24 -30.04 17.52 16.46
N VAL A 25 -30.90 16.70 15.87
CA VAL A 25 -30.90 16.42 14.44
C VAL A 25 -31.18 17.70 13.66
N SER A 26 -30.20 18.17 12.90
CA SER A 26 -30.34 19.29 11.96
C SER A 26 -29.18 19.26 10.96
N GLU A 27 -29.37 19.84 9.78
CA GLU A 27 -28.25 20.03 8.85
C GLU A 27 -27.11 20.83 9.50
N GLY A 28 -27.45 21.91 10.20
CA GLY A 28 -26.48 22.81 10.83
C GLY A 28 -25.62 22.12 11.89
N THR A 29 -26.18 21.24 12.72
CA THR A 29 -25.42 20.52 13.76
C THR A 29 -24.46 19.51 13.18
N TRP A 30 -24.84 18.80 12.11
CA TRP A 30 -23.95 17.89 11.39
C TRP A 30 -22.82 18.66 10.69
N SER A 31 -23.16 19.70 9.94
CA SER A 31 -22.22 20.53 9.18
C SER A 31 -21.22 21.23 10.10
N LEU A 32 -21.67 21.78 11.23
CA LEU A 32 -20.79 22.40 12.23
C LEU A 32 -19.86 21.36 12.87
N MET A 33 -20.35 20.15 13.17
CA MET A 33 -19.52 19.11 13.78
C MET A 33 -18.41 18.65 12.83
N ILE A 34 -18.74 18.32 11.58
CA ILE A 34 -17.72 17.88 10.61
C ILE A 34 -16.72 19.00 10.33
N GLN A 35 -17.18 20.26 10.23
CA GLN A 35 -16.31 21.42 10.07
C GLN A 35 -15.33 21.57 11.24
N LYS A 36 -15.80 21.48 12.48
CA LYS A 36 -14.92 21.55 13.67
C LYS A 36 -13.89 20.43 13.71
N VAL A 37 -14.29 19.21 13.35
CA VAL A 37 -13.37 18.07 13.28
C VAL A 37 -12.30 18.30 12.20
N LEU A 38 -12.69 18.77 11.02
CA LEU A 38 -11.76 19.08 9.93
C LEU A 38 -10.78 20.22 10.28
N ILE A 39 -11.24 21.26 10.97
CA ILE A 39 -10.37 22.34 11.49
C ILE A 39 -9.37 21.77 12.49
N GLY A 40 -9.83 20.91 13.42
CA GLY A 40 -8.96 20.24 14.38
C GLY A 40 -7.87 19.41 13.70
N ILE A 41 -8.23 18.63 12.68
CA ILE A 41 -7.26 17.88 11.87
C ILE A 41 -6.29 18.83 11.15
N ASN A 42 -6.78 19.90 10.50
CA ASN A 42 -5.95 20.83 9.76
C ASN A 42 -4.89 21.51 10.64
N ASN A 43 -5.27 21.88 11.87
CA ASN A 43 -4.38 22.50 12.84
C ASN A 43 -3.32 21.50 13.35
N LEU A 44 -3.73 20.27 13.69
CA LEU A 44 -2.78 19.21 14.07
C LEU A 44 -1.80 18.89 12.94
N LEU A 45 -2.27 18.93 11.68
CA LEU A 45 -1.42 18.75 10.49
C LEU A 45 -0.46 19.92 10.28
N ASN A 46 -0.86 21.16 10.58
CA ASN A 46 0.04 22.33 10.49
C ASN A 46 1.25 22.14 11.40
N ASP A 47 1.02 21.69 12.64
CA ASP A 47 2.09 21.41 13.60
C ASP A 47 2.93 20.20 13.20
N ALA A 48 2.28 19.18 12.61
CA ALA A 48 2.89 17.92 12.19
C ALA A 48 3.77 18.03 10.94
N PHE A 49 3.38 18.88 9.97
CA PHE A 49 4.03 18.98 8.66
C PHE A 49 4.92 20.21 8.49
N VAL A 50 5.26 20.90 9.59
CA VAL A 50 6.24 21.99 9.57
C VAL A 50 7.53 21.52 8.87
N GLY A 51 7.92 22.21 7.80
CA GLY A 51 9.11 21.89 7.01
C GLY A 51 8.97 20.77 5.97
N LEU A 52 7.86 20.02 5.97
CA LEU A 52 7.57 18.93 5.02
C LEU A 52 6.67 19.37 3.86
N GLU A 53 5.97 20.48 4.02
CA GLU A 53 5.07 21.03 2.99
C GLU A 53 5.16 22.55 2.88
N GLU A 54 4.45 23.10 1.90
CA GLU A 54 4.30 24.55 1.73
C GLU A 54 3.31 25.12 2.76
N GLU A 55 3.73 26.12 3.53
CA GLU A 55 2.92 26.73 4.61
C GLU A 55 1.54 27.25 4.16
N LYS A 56 1.38 27.59 2.87
CA LYS A 56 0.10 28.06 2.33
C LYS A 56 -0.99 26.99 2.31
N LYS A 57 -0.64 25.70 2.25
CA LYS A 57 -1.62 24.60 2.12
C LYS A 57 -2.60 24.55 3.29
N GLY A 58 -2.11 24.70 4.51
CA GLY A 58 -2.95 24.75 5.71
C GLY A 58 -3.92 25.94 5.72
N ARG A 59 -3.48 27.09 5.19
CA ARG A 59 -4.32 28.30 5.05
C ARG A 59 -5.38 28.13 3.97
N GLU A 60 -5.03 27.58 2.82
CA GLU A 60 -5.97 27.30 1.72
C GLU A 60 -7.12 26.39 2.18
N ILE A 61 -6.82 25.34 2.95
CA ILE A 61 -7.85 24.46 3.52
C ILE A 61 -8.70 25.19 4.56
N MET A 62 -8.07 26.02 5.41
CA MET A 62 -8.81 26.81 6.39
C MET A 62 -9.82 27.75 5.71
N MET A 63 -9.46 28.36 4.58
CA MET A 63 -10.37 29.20 3.78
C MET A 63 -11.53 28.41 3.15
N LEU A 64 -11.37 27.11 2.90
CA LEU A 64 -12.46 26.23 2.45
C LEU A 64 -13.40 25.85 3.60
N LEU A 65 -12.87 25.81 4.83
CA LEU A 65 -13.62 25.43 6.02
C LEU A 65 -14.33 26.61 6.66
N VAL A 66 -13.75 27.80 6.64
CA VAL A 66 -14.33 29.03 7.21
C VAL A 66 -14.54 30.05 6.09
N PRO A 67 -15.78 30.35 5.70
CA PRO A 67 -16.06 31.35 4.69
C PRO A 67 -15.49 32.72 5.08
N PRO A 68 -15.01 33.52 4.12
CA PRO A 68 -14.47 34.85 4.40
C PRO A 68 -15.55 35.74 5.04
N GLY A 69 -15.22 36.34 6.19
CA GLY A 69 -16.12 37.21 6.96
C GLY A 69 -16.83 36.53 8.13
N ASN A 70 -16.69 35.22 8.31
CA ASN A 70 -17.22 34.50 9.48
C ASN A 70 -16.10 34.19 10.48
N ASP A 71 -16.41 34.27 11.78
CA ASP A 71 -15.50 33.80 12.82
C ASP A 71 -15.38 32.27 12.77
N PRO A 72 -14.17 31.72 13.02
CA PRO A 72 -14.00 30.28 13.09
C PRO A 72 -14.84 29.71 14.25
N PRO A 73 -15.46 28.53 14.06
CA PRO A 73 -16.24 27.90 15.11
C PRO A 73 -15.35 27.59 16.33
N PRO A 74 -15.92 27.53 17.55
CA PRO A 74 -15.17 27.20 18.75
C PRO A 74 -14.40 25.89 18.58
N VAL A 75 -13.12 25.90 18.94
CA VAL A 75 -12.20 24.76 18.79
C VAL A 75 -12.74 23.56 19.56
N LEU A 76 -12.45 22.36 19.06
CA LEU A 76 -12.85 21.13 19.71
C LEU A 76 -11.99 20.92 20.97
N GLY A 77 -12.57 21.20 22.14
CA GLY A 77 -11.87 21.16 23.43
C GLY A 77 -11.02 22.40 23.69
N ASP A 78 -10.55 22.54 24.93
CA ASP A 78 -9.58 23.57 25.29
C ASP A 78 -8.21 23.13 24.75
N GLN A 79 -7.61 23.94 23.89
CA GLN A 79 -6.24 23.72 23.42
C GLN A 79 -5.31 23.94 24.61
N VAL A 80 -5.19 22.94 25.48
CA VAL A 80 -4.12 22.90 26.46
C VAL A 80 -2.84 22.84 25.65
N LYS A 81 -2.21 24.01 25.47
CA LYS A 81 -0.81 24.10 25.08
C LYS A 81 -0.08 23.25 26.11
N LEU A 82 0.22 22.00 25.75
CA LEU A 82 0.99 21.10 26.60
C LEU A 82 2.42 21.65 26.60
N GLY A 83 2.62 22.71 27.39
CA GLY A 83 3.87 23.39 27.65
C GLY A 83 4.73 22.58 28.59
N GLY A 84 5.05 21.35 28.18
CA GLY A 84 5.96 20.48 28.89
C GLY A 84 6.90 19.82 27.88
N ASN A 85 8.18 19.76 28.22
CA ASN A 85 9.32 19.18 27.48
C ASN A 85 9.12 17.71 27.05
N LEU A 86 8.07 17.40 26.28
CA LEU A 86 7.96 16.15 25.57
C LEU A 86 8.67 16.35 24.23
N HIS A 87 9.78 15.63 24.01
CA HIS A 87 10.48 15.61 22.73
C HIS A 87 9.46 15.57 21.58
N VAL A 88 9.54 16.54 20.67
CA VAL A 88 8.63 16.74 19.52
C VAL A 88 8.36 15.41 18.78
N THR A 89 9.38 14.54 18.74
CA THR A 89 9.34 13.19 18.17
C THR A 89 8.40 12.21 18.89
N LYS A 90 8.36 12.18 20.23
CA LYS A 90 7.42 11.34 20.99
C LYS A 90 5.99 11.83 20.86
N LYS A 91 5.78 13.16 20.75
CA LYS A 91 4.45 13.77 20.60
C LYS A 91 3.79 13.38 19.28
N PHE A 92 4.55 13.33 18.17
CA PHE A 92 4.01 13.04 16.84
C PHE A 92 3.41 11.64 16.71
N GLY A 93 4.20 10.59 16.99
CA GLY A 93 3.74 9.20 16.85
C GLY A 93 2.80 8.74 17.96
N VAL A 94 3.01 9.18 19.20
CA VAL A 94 2.22 8.68 20.35
C VAL A 94 0.89 9.40 20.50
N PHE A 95 0.81 10.67 20.10
CA PHE A 95 -0.37 11.50 20.33
C PHE A 95 -0.96 12.09 19.05
N THR A 96 -0.16 12.74 18.20
CA THR A 96 -0.67 13.48 17.04
C THR A 96 -1.27 12.55 15.97
N VAL A 97 -0.53 11.55 15.50
CA VAL A 97 -1.00 10.62 14.45
C VAL A 97 -2.23 9.80 14.89
N PRO A 98 -2.27 9.22 16.11
CA PRO A 98 -3.48 8.55 16.60
C PRO A 98 -4.68 9.48 16.73
N THR A 99 -4.47 10.72 17.19
CA THR A 99 -5.55 11.72 17.32
C THR A 99 -6.09 12.11 15.95
N ILE A 100 -5.21 12.44 14.99
CA ILE A 100 -5.61 12.74 13.61
C ILE A 100 -6.35 11.55 13.00
N SER A 101 -5.84 10.33 13.18
CA SER A 101 -6.47 9.12 12.64
C SER A 101 -7.85 8.86 13.26
N ALA A 102 -8.03 9.12 14.55
CA ALA A 102 -9.33 9.01 15.22
C ALA A 102 -10.32 10.07 14.74
N LEU A 103 -9.88 11.31 14.54
CA LEU A 103 -10.71 12.38 13.98
C LEU A 103 -11.06 12.10 12.51
N ALA A 104 -10.13 11.58 11.71
CA ALA A 104 -10.41 11.13 10.35
C ALA A 104 -11.44 9.99 10.34
N HIS A 105 -11.32 9.02 11.26
CA HIS A 105 -12.31 7.97 11.44
C HIS A 105 -13.69 8.50 11.86
N CYS A 106 -13.74 9.54 12.71
CA CYS A 106 -14.97 10.25 13.04
C CYS A 106 -15.64 10.80 11.76
N CYS A 107 -14.87 11.49 10.90
CA CYS A 107 -15.38 11.95 9.60
C CYS A 107 -15.89 10.78 8.74
N CYS A 108 -15.17 9.67 8.66
CA CYS A 108 -15.63 8.48 7.92
C CYS A 108 -17.00 8.00 8.41
N MET A 109 -17.18 7.93 9.74
CA MET A 109 -18.43 7.51 10.35
C MET A 109 -19.55 8.52 10.05
N MET A 110 -19.29 9.82 10.18
CA MET A 110 -20.27 10.86 9.85
C MET A 110 -20.72 10.82 8.39
N LEU A 111 -19.81 10.50 7.45
CA LEU A 111 -20.06 10.45 6.01
C LEU A 111 -20.81 9.19 5.56
N THR A 112 -20.69 8.08 6.30
CA THR A 112 -21.22 6.77 5.88
C THR A 112 -22.37 6.26 6.73
N SER A 113 -22.58 6.82 7.92
CA SER A 113 -23.71 6.48 8.79
C SER A 113 -25.00 7.11 8.30
N TYR A 114 -26.13 6.48 8.62
CA TYR A 114 -27.43 7.07 8.36
C TYR A 114 -27.61 8.35 9.18
N TYR A 115 -28.01 9.44 8.52
CA TYR A 115 -28.45 10.67 9.15
C TYR A 115 -29.83 11.02 8.58
N PRO A 116 -30.84 11.29 9.43
CA PRO A 116 -32.24 11.43 8.99
C PRO A 116 -32.54 12.73 8.23
N VAL A 117 -31.55 13.60 8.03
CA VAL A 117 -31.66 14.88 7.30
C VAL A 117 -30.66 14.90 6.16
N GLN A 118 -31.02 15.49 5.02
CA GLN A 118 -30.10 15.69 3.91
C GLN A 118 -29.02 16.71 4.32
N VAL A 119 -27.76 16.31 4.19
CA VAL A 119 -26.61 17.16 4.56
C VAL A 119 -25.74 17.45 3.34
N THR A 120 -25.21 18.67 3.31
CA THR A 120 -24.24 19.07 2.29
C THR A 120 -22.84 18.66 2.74
N VAL A 121 -22.18 17.80 1.96
CA VAL A 121 -20.83 17.31 2.31
C VAL A 121 -19.79 18.36 1.92
N PRO A 122 -18.85 18.74 2.80
CA PRO A 122 -17.77 19.68 2.48
C PRO A 122 -16.69 19.01 1.60
N GLY A 123 -17.08 18.55 0.40
CA GLY A 123 -16.26 17.72 -0.48
C GLY A 123 -14.93 18.38 -0.86
N ARG A 124 -14.92 19.70 -1.13
CA ARG A 124 -13.68 20.44 -1.45
C ARG A 124 -12.66 20.36 -0.32
N ALA A 125 -13.08 20.58 0.92
CA ALA A 125 -12.21 20.57 2.08
C ALA A 125 -11.70 19.15 2.38
N LEU A 126 -12.58 18.13 2.31
CA LEU A 126 -12.22 16.73 2.50
C LEU A 126 -11.16 16.27 1.49
N ILE A 127 -11.37 16.56 0.20
CA ILE A 127 -10.43 16.17 -0.86
C ILE A 127 -9.11 16.94 -0.74
N ALA A 128 -9.15 18.23 -0.42
CA ALA A 128 -7.94 19.03 -0.23
C ALA A 128 -7.11 18.54 0.96
N LEU A 129 -7.76 18.16 2.06
CA LEU A 129 -7.11 17.61 3.24
C LEU A 129 -6.52 16.21 2.98
N SER A 130 -7.26 15.33 2.31
CA SER A 130 -6.72 14.03 1.86
C SER A 130 -5.54 14.21 0.91
N ARG A 131 -5.61 15.15 -0.04
CA ARG A 131 -4.49 15.46 -0.94
C ARG A 131 -3.27 15.97 -0.19
N ARG A 132 -3.46 16.86 0.78
CA ARG A 132 -2.38 17.41 1.59
C ARG A 132 -1.59 16.30 2.27
N VAL A 133 -2.29 15.36 2.92
CA VAL A 133 -1.66 14.25 3.61
C VAL A 133 -1.02 13.23 2.66
N LEU A 134 -1.75 12.78 1.65
CA LEU A 134 -1.32 11.70 0.77
C LEU A 134 -0.11 12.05 -0.11
N LEU A 135 0.14 13.34 -0.37
CA LEU A 135 1.27 13.80 -1.20
C LEU A 135 2.50 14.20 -0.39
N VAL A 136 2.49 14.03 0.93
CA VAL A 136 3.70 14.14 1.75
C VAL A 136 4.44 12.80 1.65
N ASP A 137 5.74 12.85 1.37
CA ASP A 137 6.61 11.67 1.21
C ASP A 137 7.70 11.58 2.29
N GLY A 138 7.66 12.50 3.27
CA GLY A 138 8.65 12.59 4.34
C GLY A 138 9.99 13.20 3.92
N SER A 139 10.12 13.66 2.67
CA SER A 139 11.29 14.42 2.23
C SER A 139 11.20 15.88 2.68
N LEU A 140 12.30 16.42 3.22
CA LEU A 140 12.40 17.84 3.56
C LEU A 140 12.53 18.66 2.28
N ARG A 141 11.52 19.47 1.96
CA ARG A 141 11.48 20.26 0.72
C ARG A 141 12.34 21.54 0.76
N ASN A 142 12.79 21.97 1.94
CA ASN A 142 13.55 23.21 2.10
C ASN A 142 14.85 23.00 2.88
N LYS A 143 15.98 23.42 2.28
CA LYS A 143 17.30 23.55 2.92
C LYS A 143 17.36 24.63 4.04
N LEU A 144 16.23 25.24 4.40
CA LEU A 144 16.15 26.38 5.32
C LEU A 144 15.94 26.02 6.79
N PHE A 145 15.69 24.75 7.14
CA PHE A 145 15.58 24.34 8.53
C PHE A 145 16.88 23.68 9.00
N PRO A 146 17.69 24.36 9.84
CA PRO A 146 18.69 23.66 10.62
C PRO A 146 17.96 22.87 11.71
N SER A 147 18.36 21.61 11.93
CA SER A 147 18.07 20.79 13.12
C SER A 147 16.76 19.97 13.22
N THR A 148 16.18 19.46 12.12
CA THR A 148 15.49 18.15 12.25
C THR A 148 16.57 17.07 12.30
N THR A 149 16.80 16.48 13.47
CA THR A 149 17.71 15.33 13.64
C THR A 149 17.24 14.21 12.69
N SER A 150 18.14 13.48 12.04
CA SER A 150 17.79 12.36 11.12
C SER A 150 16.74 11.40 11.71
N LEU A 151 16.81 11.16 13.02
CA LEU A 151 15.85 10.37 13.79
C LEU A 151 14.41 10.90 13.75
N HIS A 152 14.19 12.22 13.66
CA HIS A 152 12.85 12.80 13.56
C HIS A 152 12.24 12.53 12.18
N GLN A 153 13.03 12.65 11.12
CA GLN A 153 12.58 12.36 9.77
C GLN A 153 12.26 10.87 9.60
N GLU A 154 13.09 9.98 10.13
CA GLU A 154 12.83 8.54 10.12
C GLU A 154 11.52 8.16 10.84
N LEU A 155 11.25 8.78 12.01
CA LEU A 155 10.00 8.54 12.73
C LEU A 155 8.76 9.06 11.99
N ILE A 156 8.87 10.21 11.33
CA ILE A 156 7.76 10.71 10.50
C ILE A 156 7.53 9.75 9.32
N CYS A 157 8.59 9.34 8.63
CA CYS A 157 8.49 8.37 7.54
C CYS A 157 7.93 7.01 7.99
N PHE A 158 8.17 6.61 9.24
CA PHE A 158 7.61 5.38 9.82
C PHE A 158 6.10 5.47 10.08
N GLU A 159 5.63 6.62 10.59
CA GLU A 159 4.21 6.82 10.90
C GLU A 159 3.37 7.30 9.70
N LEU A 160 4.01 7.86 8.67
CA LEU A 160 3.33 8.41 7.50
C LEU A 160 2.46 7.38 6.75
N PRO A 161 2.87 6.10 6.55
CA PRO A 161 2.00 5.08 5.98
C PRO A 161 0.71 4.84 6.79
N SER A 162 0.77 4.91 8.13
CA SER A 162 -0.41 4.75 8.99
C SER A 162 -1.38 5.92 8.83
N LEU A 163 -0.82 7.13 8.70
CA LEU A 163 -1.57 8.34 8.41
C LEU A 163 -2.20 8.28 6.99
N HIS A 164 -1.42 7.92 5.97
CA HIS A 164 -1.90 7.72 4.60
C HIS A 164 -3.06 6.71 4.57
N SER A 165 -2.91 5.58 5.26
CA SER A 165 -3.94 4.56 5.38
C SER A 165 -5.26 5.12 5.93
N SER A 166 -5.20 5.99 6.95
CA SER A 166 -6.38 6.63 7.53
C SER A 166 -7.04 7.64 6.57
N PHE A 167 -6.23 8.37 5.78
CA PHE A 167 -6.74 9.34 4.81
C PHE A 167 -7.23 8.71 3.50
N LEU A 168 -6.75 7.52 3.15
CA LEU A 168 -7.36 6.69 2.11
C LEU A 168 -8.75 6.20 2.55
N ASP A 169 -8.91 5.79 3.81
CA ASP A 169 -10.23 5.45 4.36
C ASP A 169 -11.17 6.65 4.35
N LEU A 170 -10.65 7.85 4.67
CA LEU A 170 -11.41 9.09 4.60
C LEU A 170 -11.81 9.44 3.16
N LEU A 171 -10.91 9.28 2.19
CA LEU A 171 -11.22 9.52 0.78
C LEU A 171 -12.28 8.53 0.27
N HIS A 172 -12.15 7.24 0.61
CA HIS A 172 -13.13 6.21 0.30
C HIS A 172 -14.51 6.54 0.91
N ALA A 173 -14.55 6.91 2.20
CA ALA A 173 -15.78 7.33 2.88
C ALA A 173 -16.38 8.61 2.28
N THR A 174 -15.54 9.56 1.84
CA THR A 174 -15.96 10.79 1.17
C THR A 174 -16.66 10.48 -0.15
N ILE A 175 -16.05 9.64 -0.99
CA ILE A 175 -16.66 9.21 -2.27
C ILE A 175 -18.00 8.50 -2.01
N LYS A 176 -18.04 7.58 -1.04
CA LYS A 176 -19.26 6.84 -0.67
C LYS A 176 -20.36 7.75 -0.11
N GLY A 177 -19.99 8.75 0.68
CA GLY A 177 -20.93 9.67 1.34
C GLY A 177 -21.47 10.76 0.41
N MET A 178 -20.68 11.24 -0.55
CA MET A 178 -21.10 12.30 -1.48
C MET A 178 -22.18 11.87 -2.46
N ARG A 179 -22.23 10.59 -2.85
CA ARG A 179 -23.23 10.03 -3.78
C ARG A 179 -23.39 10.92 -5.03
N SER A 180 -24.55 11.55 -5.23
CA SER A 180 -24.83 12.43 -6.37
C SER A 180 -24.01 13.73 -6.38
N GLN A 181 -23.46 14.16 -5.24
CA GLN A 181 -22.61 15.36 -5.13
C GLN A 181 -21.16 15.08 -5.59
N LEU A 182 -20.82 13.87 -6.01
CA LEU A 182 -19.45 13.48 -6.38
C LEU A 182 -18.97 14.12 -7.70
N LEU A 183 -19.89 14.34 -8.66
CA LEU A 183 -19.55 14.71 -10.04
C LEU A 183 -18.66 15.96 -10.17
N PRO A 184 -18.93 17.09 -9.47
CA PRO A 184 -18.09 18.29 -9.55
C PRO A 184 -16.66 18.08 -9.02
N HIS A 185 -16.41 16.97 -8.32
CA HIS A 185 -15.14 16.67 -7.66
C HIS A 185 -14.37 15.53 -8.32
N ALA A 186 -14.98 14.80 -9.25
CA ALA A 186 -14.43 13.60 -9.85
C ALA A 186 -13.02 13.82 -10.44
N ALA A 187 -12.82 14.90 -11.21
CA ALA A 187 -11.52 15.20 -11.81
C ALA A 187 -10.41 15.41 -10.75
N ASN A 188 -10.72 16.03 -9.61
CA ASN A 188 -9.75 16.24 -8.54
C ASN A 188 -9.41 14.94 -7.81
N ILE A 189 -10.40 14.07 -7.61
CA ILE A 189 -10.21 12.75 -7.01
C ILE A 189 -9.40 11.85 -7.94
N VAL A 190 -9.71 11.82 -9.24
CA VAL A 190 -8.94 11.06 -10.24
C VAL A 190 -7.49 11.49 -10.23
N ARG A 191 -7.20 12.79 -10.31
CA ARG A 191 -5.83 13.29 -10.25
C ARG A 191 -5.12 12.86 -8.97
N LEU A 192 -5.77 13.02 -7.82
CA LEU A 192 -5.22 12.59 -6.53
C LEU A 192 -4.89 11.09 -6.51
N VAL A 193 -5.84 10.25 -6.93
CA VAL A 193 -5.67 8.78 -6.96
C VAL A 193 -4.55 8.40 -7.91
N THR A 194 -4.50 8.99 -9.11
CA THR A 194 -3.45 8.77 -10.11
C THR A 194 -2.06 9.17 -9.59
N ASP A 195 -1.94 10.35 -8.98
CA ASP A 195 -0.69 10.82 -8.39
C ASP A 195 -0.25 9.91 -7.24
N TYR A 196 -1.18 9.49 -6.39
CA TYR A 196 -0.89 8.63 -5.25
C TYR A 196 -0.50 7.21 -5.67
N PHE A 197 -1.12 6.66 -6.73
CA PHE A 197 -0.78 5.33 -7.25
C PHE A 197 0.70 5.19 -7.61
N LYS A 198 1.29 6.28 -8.14
CA LYS A 198 2.71 6.33 -8.54
C LYS A 198 3.66 6.25 -7.34
N ILE A 199 3.25 6.75 -6.18
CA ILE A 199 4.07 6.77 -4.95
C ILE A 199 3.75 5.63 -3.98
N ALA A 200 2.58 5.01 -4.11
CA ALA A 200 2.13 3.94 -3.23
C ALA A 200 2.93 2.64 -3.47
N LYS A 201 3.92 2.40 -2.61
CA LYS A 201 4.72 1.16 -2.63
C LYS A 201 4.25 0.09 -1.63
N LEU A 202 3.60 0.50 -0.55
CA LEU A 202 3.21 -0.42 0.51
C LEU A 202 1.96 -1.22 0.11
N PRO A 203 1.93 -2.55 0.27
CA PRO A 203 0.79 -3.39 -0.13
C PRO A 203 -0.55 -2.94 0.46
N THR A 204 -0.57 -2.58 1.74
CA THR A 204 -1.79 -2.15 2.44
C THR A 204 -2.37 -0.85 1.89
N THR A 205 -1.53 0.09 1.46
CA THR A 205 -2.01 1.31 0.82
C THR A 205 -2.41 1.05 -0.61
N ARG A 206 -1.64 0.26 -1.39
CA ARG A 206 -2.00 -0.14 -2.76
C ARG A 206 -3.39 -0.79 -2.84
N THR A 207 -3.69 -1.76 -1.96
CA THR A 207 -5.02 -2.39 -1.91
C THR A 207 -6.14 -1.37 -1.66
N LYS A 208 -5.93 -0.38 -0.78
CA LYS A 208 -6.93 0.67 -0.54
C LYS A 208 -7.12 1.60 -1.74
N VAL A 209 -6.05 1.90 -2.48
CA VAL A 209 -6.16 2.70 -3.70
C VAL A 209 -6.96 1.95 -4.77
N TYR A 210 -6.71 0.64 -4.96
CA TYR A 210 -7.56 -0.19 -5.80
C TYR A 210 -9.02 -0.15 -5.35
N SER A 211 -9.30 -0.32 -4.06
CA SER A 211 -10.67 -0.22 -3.52
C SER A 211 -11.34 1.13 -3.81
N ILE A 212 -10.62 2.25 -3.73
CA ILE A 212 -11.12 3.57 -4.12
C ILE A 212 -11.44 3.63 -5.61
N VAL A 213 -10.56 3.09 -6.45
CA VAL A 213 -10.79 3.02 -7.91
C VAL A 213 -12.01 2.17 -8.23
N GLN A 214 -12.15 0.99 -7.62
CA GLN A 214 -13.33 0.13 -7.76
C GLN A 214 -14.61 0.89 -7.38
N LEU A 215 -14.60 1.64 -6.28
CA LEU A 215 -15.72 2.46 -5.86
C LEU A 215 -16.06 3.55 -6.90
N LEU A 216 -15.05 4.21 -7.46
CA LEU A 216 -15.25 5.22 -8.52
C LEU A 216 -15.85 4.62 -9.79
N LEU A 217 -15.35 3.46 -10.23
CA LEU A 217 -15.86 2.76 -11.41
C LEU A 217 -17.31 2.30 -11.21
N THR A 218 -17.61 1.70 -10.07
CA THR A 218 -18.96 1.19 -9.76
C THR A 218 -19.98 2.29 -9.51
N SER A 219 -19.57 3.43 -8.95
CA SER A 219 -20.49 4.54 -8.65
C SER A 219 -20.76 5.49 -9.81
N MET A 220 -19.80 5.66 -10.73
CA MET A 220 -19.91 6.65 -11.82
C MET A 220 -19.87 6.03 -13.23
N GLY A 221 -19.57 4.74 -13.35
CA GLY A 221 -19.66 3.99 -14.60
C GLY A 221 -18.59 4.36 -15.65
N VAL A 222 -18.99 4.26 -16.92
CA VAL A 222 -18.08 4.28 -18.09
C VAL A 222 -17.24 5.56 -18.19
N GLY A 223 -17.78 6.72 -17.79
CA GLY A 223 -17.02 7.98 -17.83
C GLY A 223 -15.76 7.95 -16.98
N MET A 224 -15.80 7.27 -15.83
CA MET A 224 -14.61 7.10 -14.98
C MET A 224 -13.63 6.08 -15.52
N SER A 225 -14.13 5.04 -16.19
CA SER A 225 -13.27 4.04 -16.81
C SER A 225 -12.34 4.67 -17.85
N LEU A 226 -12.83 5.61 -18.67
CA LEU A 226 -12.02 6.37 -19.63
C LEU A 226 -10.84 7.11 -18.97
N HIS A 227 -11.08 7.75 -17.83
CA HIS A 227 -10.08 8.58 -17.16
C HIS A 227 -9.08 7.77 -16.31
N LEU A 228 -9.47 6.58 -15.84
CA LEU A 228 -8.63 5.74 -14.98
C LEU A 228 -7.97 4.58 -15.73
N LEU A 229 -8.40 4.29 -16.96
CA LEU A 229 -7.98 3.14 -17.76
C LEU A 229 -6.46 2.92 -17.75
N GLU A 230 -5.70 3.91 -18.22
CA GLU A 230 -4.24 3.79 -18.36
C GLU A 230 -3.56 3.54 -17.00
N VAL A 231 -4.02 4.24 -15.97
CA VAL A 231 -3.49 4.12 -14.61
C VAL A 231 -3.78 2.74 -14.03
N ILE A 232 -5.00 2.23 -14.21
CA ILE A 232 -5.39 0.90 -13.74
C ILE A 232 -4.57 -0.17 -14.45
N VAL A 233 -4.55 -0.14 -15.79
CA VAL A 233 -3.86 -1.17 -16.57
C VAL A 233 -2.37 -1.16 -16.27
N SER A 234 -1.71 0.01 -16.26
CA SER A 234 -0.27 0.09 -16.01
C SER A 234 0.09 -0.47 -14.63
N ASN A 235 -0.70 -0.19 -13.60
CA ASN A 235 -0.43 -0.67 -12.25
C ASN A 235 -0.81 -2.13 -12.06
N ALA A 236 -1.94 -2.58 -12.62
CA ALA A 236 -2.36 -3.96 -12.53
C ALA A 236 -1.38 -4.88 -13.25
N VAL A 237 -0.87 -4.48 -14.42
CA VAL A 237 0.23 -5.20 -15.07
C VAL A 237 1.44 -5.27 -14.15
N GLY A 238 1.90 -4.14 -13.60
CA GLY A 238 3.07 -4.13 -12.72
C GLY A 238 2.92 -5.01 -11.46
N ASP A 239 1.74 -5.02 -10.85
CA ASP A 239 1.46 -5.81 -9.63
C ASP A 239 1.24 -7.30 -9.92
N LEU A 240 0.88 -7.65 -11.16
CA LEU A 240 0.57 -9.03 -11.56
C LEU A 240 1.71 -9.70 -12.34
N ASP A 241 2.59 -8.94 -12.99
CA ASP A 241 3.72 -9.41 -13.83
C ASP A 241 4.92 -9.95 -13.01
N ASP A 242 4.72 -10.19 -11.71
CA ASP A 242 5.63 -11.04 -10.94
C ASP A 242 5.51 -12.46 -11.45
N ASN A 243 6.49 -12.90 -12.25
CA ASN A 243 6.75 -14.29 -12.65
C ASN A 243 6.53 -15.25 -11.46
N CYS A 244 5.30 -15.69 -11.26
CA CYS A 244 4.81 -16.50 -10.14
C CYS A 244 5.35 -17.94 -10.18
N VAL A 245 6.14 -18.28 -11.20
CA VAL A 245 6.36 -19.65 -11.64
C VAL A 245 7.60 -20.31 -10.99
N LYS A 246 8.43 -19.61 -10.21
CA LYS A 246 9.71 -20.20 -9.75
C LYS A 246 9.88 -20.48 -8.26
N GLU A 247 8.99 -20.05 -7.36
CA GLU A 247 9.29 -20.12 -5.91
C GLU A 247 8.21 -20.70 -4.98
N MET A 248 7.09 -21.21 -5.48
CA MET A 248 6.17 -21.99 -4.61
C MET A 248 6.82 -23.32 -4.15
N THR A 249 7.89 -23.77 -4.83
CA THR A 249 8.68 -24.95 -4.50
C THR A 249 9.74 -24.74 -3.40
N LEU A 250 10.01 -23.49 -2.99
CA LEU A 250 11.07 -23.19 -1.99
C LEU A 250 10.55 -23.02 -0.55
N PHE A 251 9.24 -22.83 -0.37
CA PHE A 251 8.62 -22.73 0.96
C PHE A 251 8.20 -24.08 1.56
N SER A 252 8.49 -25.19 0.86
CA SER A 252 8.23 -26.56 1.34
C SER A 252 9.50 -27.39 1.40
N THR A 253 10.44 -27.00 2.26
CA THR A 253 11.38 -27.96 2.86
C THR A 253 11.28 -27.83 4.37
N ASN A 254 10.72 -28.86 5.00
CA ASN A 254 10.68 -29.01 6.44
C ASN A 254 12.10 -28.91 7.03
N PRO A 255 12.25 -28.38 8.26
CA PRO A 255 13.50 -28.45 8.98
C PRO A 255 13.75 -29.92 9.37
N SER A 256 14.82 -30.53 8.84
CA SER A 256 15.24 -31.84 9.31
C SER A 256 15.67 -31.73 10.77
N LYS A 257 14.92 -32.42 11.64
CA LYS A 257 15.30 -32.70 13.03
C LYS A 257 16.64 -33.42 13.04
N GLY A 258 17.61 -32.87 13.74
CA GLY A 258 18.74 -33.65 14.25
C GLY A 258 18.27 -34.54 15.41
N THR A 259 18.86 -35.73 15.55
CA THR A 259 19.43 -36.28 16.80
C THR A 259 19.99 -37.69 16.57
N SER A 260 21.21 -37.91 17.08
CA SER A 260 21.84 -39.17 17.53
C SER A 260 22.30 -40.17 16.46
N GLU A 261 23.61 -40.19 16.17
CA GLU A 261 24.66 -41.05 16.75
C GLU A 261 24.72 -42.46 16.15
N SER A 262 25.78 -42.71 15.36
CA SER A 262 26.56 -43.94 15.51
C SER A 262 27.91 -43.80 14.81
N LEU A 263 28.96 -43.83 15.62
CA LEU A 263 30.33 -44.17 15.25
C LEU A 263 30.39 -45.45 14.39
N SER A 264 31.20 -45.43 13.33
CA SER A 264 32.08 -46.58 13.03
C SER A 264 33.27 -46.15 12.18
N LYS A 265 34.46 -46.51 12.71
CA LYS A 265 35.82 -46.24 12.23
C LYS A 265 36.20 -47.11 11.03
N SER A 266 37.17 -46.66 10.22
CA SER A 266 38.32 -47.51 9.86
C SER A 266 39.55 -46.69 9.44
N TYR A 267 40.72 -47.18 9.87
CA TYR A 267 42.10 -46.68 9.75
C TYR A 267 42.63 -46.81 8.29
N SER A 268 43.75 -46.20 7.82
CA SER A 268 45.11 -46.26 8.38
C SER A 268 46.18 -45.40 7.67
N LYS A 269 47.12 -44.89 8.51
CA LYS A 269 48.61 -44.87 8.39
C LYS A 269 49.40 -43.85 7.51
N LYS A 270 50.12 -42.99 8.27
CA LYS A 270 51.59 -42.69 8.27
C LYS A 270 52.29 -42.21 6.98
N ARG A 271 52.91 -41.02 7.05
CA ARG A 271 54.38 -40.84 7.25
C ARG A 271 54.74 -39.39 7.63
N LYS A 272 55.66 -39.25 8.59
CA LYS A 272 56.37 -38.01 9.00
C LYS A 272 57.60 -37.79 8.11
N GLN A 273 58.00 -36.54 7.88
CA GLN A 273 59.42 -36.13 7.98
C GLN A 273 59.56 -34.59 8.14
N GLU A 274 59.83 -34.23 9.39
CA GLU A 274 60.88 -33.35 9.96
C GLU A 274 61.22 -31.93 9.42
N PRO A 275 61.52 -30.96 10.33
CA PRO A 275 61.83 -29.56 10.03
C PRO A 275 63.31 -29.16 10.25
N GLN A 276 63.73 -27.99 9.76
CA GLN A 276 64.90 -27.23 10.27
C GLN A 276 64.65 -25.73 10.03
N ILE A 277 64.45 -24.90 11.06
CA ILE A 277 65.43 -24.25 11.98
C ILE A 277 66.18 -23.10 11.31
N GLN A 278 65.94 -21.86 11.78
CA GLN A 278 66.86 -20.95 12.50
C GLN A 278 66.30 -19.51 12.41
N ASN A 279 65.89 -18.91 13.55
CA ASN A 279 66.63 -17.95 14.38
C ASN A 279 66.73 -16.56 13.73
N SER A 280 66.52 -15.40 14.38
CA SER A 280 66.65 -15.04 15.79
C SER A 280 66.04 -13.64 16.06
N HIS A 281 65.51 -13.48 17.28
CA HIS A 281 65.49 -12.31 18.17
C HIS A 281 66.08 -10.97 17.67
N ALA A 282 65.41 -9.83 17.92
CA ALA A 282 65.49 -9.07 19.17
C ALA A 282 64.79 -7.69 19.08
N SER A 283 64.31 -7.26 20.24
CA SER A 283 63.68 -6.01 20.70
C SER A 283 64.14 -4.66 20.14
N GLY A 284 63.23 -3.66 20.26
CA GLY A 284 63.58 -2.40 20.94
C GLY A 284 63.29 -1.08 20.22
N LEU A 285 62.10 -0.55 20.46
CA LEU A 285 61.74 0.86 20.75
C LEU A 285 62.75 2.00 20.42
N GLU A 286 62.39 2.93 19.53
CA GLU A 286 62.06 4.34 19.84
C GLU A 286 62.01 5.26 18.58
N LYS A 287 60.90 6.02 18.54
CA LYS A 287 60.74 7.43 18.16
C LYS A 287 61.38 8.03 16.88
N ALA A 288 60.44 8.65 16.16
CA ALA A 288 60.47 10.03 15.69
C ALA A 288 61.03 10.34 14.29
N ALA A 289 60.10 10.85 13.48
CA ALA A 289 60.18 12.13 12.79
C ALA A 289 60.55 12.16 11.30
N ILE A 290 59.64 12.81 10.57
CA ILE A 290 59.87 13.70 9.42
C ILE A 290 60.04 13.03 8.05
N SER A 291 58.89 12.95 7.34
CA SER A 291 58.73 13.08 5.88
C SER A 291 59.34 14.42 5.38
N PRO A 292 59.41 14.79 4.06
CA PRO A 292 58.91 14.12 2.86
C PRO A 292 59.81 14.25 1.61
N LYS A 293 59.47 13.58 0.49
CA LYS A 293 59.62 14.09 -0.90
C LYS A 293 59.02 13.04 -1.86
N LYS A 294 57.80 13.23 -2.36
CA LYS A 294 57.40 13.90 -3.61
C LYS A 294 58.09 13.39 -4.90
N MET A 295 57.28 12.63 -5.65
CA MET A 295 56.74 12.98 -6.98
C MET A 295 57.43 12.43 -8.25
N LYS A 296 56.71 11.48 -8.90
CA LYS A 296 56.55 11.20 -10.36
C LYS A 296 57.78 10.66 -11.12
N THR A 297 57.73 9.63 -11.98
CA THR A 297 56.73 9.21 -12.98
C THR A 297 56.95 7.75 -13.45
N SER A 298 55.85 7.10 -13.85
CA SER A 298 55.66 6.08 -14.92
C SER A 298 56.43 4.74 -14.91
N SER A 299 55.69 3.65 -14.69
CA SER A 299 55.48 2.54 -15.64
C SER A 299 54.51 1.50 -15.05
N MET A 300 53.51 1.07 -15.84
CA MET A 300 52.61 -0.07 -15.55
C MET A 300 53.37 -1.40 -15.73
N PRO A 301 52.86 -2.60 -15.35
CA PRO A 301 51.53 -2.97 -14.84
C PRO A 301 51.58 -3.90 -13.59
N THR A 302 50.45 -4.12 -12.91
CA THR A 302 50.00 -5.45 -12.42
C THR A 302 48.70 -5.34 -11.64
N SER A 303 47.78 -6.25 -11.96
CA SER A 303 46.47 -6.40 -11.34
C SER A 303 46.59 -6.92 -9.91
N SER A 304 45.94 -6.27 -8.96
CA SER A 304 45.61 -6.88 -7.67
C SER A 304 44.28 -6.33 -7.14
N LYS A 305 43.23 -7.09 -7.44
CA LYS A 305 42.13 -7.47 -6.55
C LYS A 305 41.66 -6.38 -5.57
N GLY A 306 40.94 -5.41 -6.09
CA GLY A 306 40.06 -4.55 -5.30
C GLY A 306 38.84 -5.34 -4.84
N MET A 307 38.72 -5.52 -3.52
CA MET A 307 37.54 -6.07 -2.85
C MET A 307 36.38 -5.09 -3.08
N THR A 308 35.47 -5.42 -4.00
CA THR A 308 34.17 -4.76 -4.11
C THR A 308 33.31 -5.18 -2.92
N PRO A 309 32.69 -4.24 -2.18
CA PRO A 309 31.69 -4.60 -1.19
C PRO A 309 30.51 -5.21 -1.94
N GLU A 310 30.14 -6.42 -1.54
CA GLU A 310 29.04 -7.15 -2.13
C GLU A 310 27.76 -6.31 -2.09
N THR A 311 27.18 -6.11 -3.26
CA THR A 311 25.83 -5.61 -3.44
C THR A 311 24.90 -6.46 -2.58
N PRO A 312 24.09 -5.87 -1.68
CA PRO A 312 23.05 -6.64 -1.02
C PRO A 312 22.11 -7.12 -2.13
N GLY A 313 22.00 -8.44 -2.27
CA GLY A 313 21.17 -9.09 -3.26
C GLY A 313 19.79 -8.43 -3.29
N ASP A 314 19.34 -8.14 -4.51
CA ASP A 314 18.02 -7.60 -4.81
C ASP A 314 17.00 -8.62 -4.28
N VAL A 315 16.56 -8.44 -3.04
CA VAL A 315 15.44 -9.19 -2.46
C VAL A 315 14.25 -8.78 -3.30
N ARG A 316 13.96 -9.58 -4.34
CA ARG A 316 12.83 -9.37 -5.24
C ARG A 316 11.58 -9.32 -4.36
N MET A 317 11.11 -8.12 -4.07
CA MET A 317 9.93 -7.92 -3.25
C MET A 317 8.74 -8.41 -4.06
N PHE A 318 8.31 -9.65 -3.81
CA PHE A 318 7.13 -10.20 -4.43
C PHE A 318 5.90 -9.40 -4.02
N THR A 319 5.05 -9.11 -4.99
CA THR A 319 3.77 -8.44 -4.77
C THR A 319 2.86 -9.35 -3.95
N PRO A 320 2.39 -8.93 -2.76
CA PRO A 320 1.56 -9.77 -1.91
C PRO A 320 0.22 -10.12 -2.57
N LEU A 321 -0.31 -11.29 -2.21
CA LEU A 321 -1.54 -11.83 -2.81
C LEU A 321 -2.74 -10.89 -2.68
N CYS A 322 -2.85 -10.12 -1.59
CA CYS A 322 -3.93 -9.15 -1.41
C CYS A 322 -3.90 -8.01 -2.45
N VAL A 323 -2.72 -7.60 -2.92
CA VAL A 323 -2.59 -6.60 -3.98
C VAL A 323 -2.96 -7.21 -5.32
N LYS A 324 -2.53 -8.45 -5.58
CA LYS A 324 -2.88 -9.18 -6.81
C LYS A 324 -4.39 -9.41 -6.92
N ILE A 325 -5.04 -9.84 -5.83
CA ILE A 325 -6.50 -9.99 -5.77
C ILE A 325 -7.19 -8.66 -6.06
N ALA A 326 -6.78 -7.58 -5.39
CA ALA A 326 -7.39 -6.26 -5.60
C ALA A 326 -7.18 -5.75 -7.03
N ALA A 327 -6.02 -6.01 -7.64
CA ALA A 327 -5.74 -5.68 -9.04
C ALA A 327 -6.66 -6.46 -9.99
N LEU A 328 -6.82 -7.77 -9.78
CA LEU A 328 -7.72 -8.62 -10.59
C LEU A 328 -9.19 -8.20 -10.47
N GLU A 329 -9.69 -7.97 -9.26
CA GLU A 329 -11.06 -7.47 -9.03
C GLU A 329 -11.27 -6.09 -9.68
N THR A 330 -10.24 -5.25 -9.68
CA THR A 330 -10.31 -3.94 -10.36
C THR A 330 -10.35 -4.09 -11.87
N LEU A 331 -9.56 -5.02 -12.44
CA LEU A 331 -9.60 -5.34 -13.87
C LEU A 331 -10.95 -5.92 -14.27
N GLU A 332 -11.52 -6.82 -13.47
CA GLU A 332 -12.88 -7.35 -13.68
C GLU A 332 -13.91 -6.21 -13.78
N ILE A 333 -13.91 -5.29 -12.82
CA ILE A 333 -14.83 -4.14 -12.81
C ILE A 333 -14.57 -3.22 -14.02
N LEU A 334 -13.30 -2.93 -14.32
CA LEU A 334 -12.93 -2.12 -15.47
C LEU A 334 -13.43 -2.72 -16.78
N LEU A 335 -13.29 -4.04 -16.96
CA LEU A 335 -13.73 -4.74 -18.15
C LEU A 335 -15.25 -4.75 -18.29
N ASN A 336 -15.97 -4.95 -17.19
CA ASN A 336 -17.43 -4.91 -17.19
C ASN A 336 -17.99 -3.50 -17.47
N VAL A 337 -17.33 -2.45 -16.96
CA VAL A 337 -17.80 -1.06 -17.07
C VAL A 337 -17.33 -0.36 -18.35
N GLY A 338 -16.10 -0.65 -18.79
CA GLY A 338 -15.40 0.06 -19.86
C GLY A 338 -14.69 -0.85 -20.86
N GLY A 339 -14.97 -2.16 -20.88
CA GLY A 339 -14.30 -3.06 -21.81
C GLY A 339 -14.69 -2.86 -23.28
N SER A 340 -15.81 -2.20 -23.56
CA SER A 340 -16.21 -1.79 -24.93
C SER A 340 -15.52 -0.51 -25.42
N LEU A 341 -14.65 0.10 -24.61
CA LEU A 341 -13.94 1.32 -24.99
C LEU A 341 -12.95 1.05 -26.12
N ARG A 342 -13.00 1.90 -27.16
CA ARG A 342 -12.30 1.73 -28.45
C ARG A 342 -10.77 1.87 -28.42
N THR A 343 -10.17 2.05 -27.24
CA THR A 343 -8.72 2.23 -27.10
C THR A 343 -8.06 0.85 -27.04
N ASP A 344 -7.92 0.16 -28.17
CA ASP A 344 -7.61 -1.28 -28.21
C ASP A 344 -6.16 -1.66 -27.81
N HIS A 345 -5.25 -0.70 -27.61
CA HIS A 345 -3.82 -1.00 -27.43
C HIS A 345 -3.49 -1.75 -26.13
N TRP A 346 -4.35 -1.65 -25.11
CA TRP A 346 -4.14 -2.35 -23.83
C TRP A 346 -4.81 -3.72 -23.79
N ARG A 347 -5.79 -3.98 -24.67
CA ARG A 347 -6.71 -5.12 -24.58
C ARG A 347 -5.97 -6.44 -24.73
N ALA A 348 -5.18 -6.58 -25.80
CA ALA A 348 -4.38 -7.78 -26.06
C ALA A 348 -3.39 -8.09 -24.92
N LYS A 349 -2.78 -7.04 -24.33
CA LYS A 349 -1.85 -7.19 -23.21
C LYS A 349 -2.56 -7.70 -21.95
N VAL A 350 -3.74 -7.15 -21.63
CA VAL A 350 -4.52 -7.60 -20.48
C VAL A 350 -5.08 -9.01 -20.71
N ASP A 351 -5.52 -9.35 -21.91
CA ASP A 351 -6.02 -10.71 -22.21
C ASP A 351 -4.94 -11.77 -22.04
N LEU A 352 -3.74 -11.50 -22.55
CA LEU A 352 -2.58 -12.37 -22.34
C LEU A 352 -2.20 -12.49 -20.86
N LEU A 353 -2.23 -11.37 -20.11
CA LEU A 353 -1.96 -11.38 -18.68
C LEU A 353 -2.97 -12.25 -17.91
N LEU A 354 -4.26 -12.07 -18.17
CA LEU A 354 -5.33 -12.77 -17.46
C LEU A 354 -5.32 -14.28 -17.75
N ILE A 355 -5.09 -14.71 -19.00
CA ILE A 355 -5.02 -16.14 -19.31
C ILE A 355 -3.80 -16.80 -18.66
N ASN A 356 -2.65 -16.12 -18.64
CA ASN A 356 -1.44 -16.64 -18.00
C ASN A 356 -1.62 -16.79 -16.48
N ILE A 357 -2.24 -15.79 -15.85
CA ILE A 357 -2.54 -15.83 -14.41
C ILE A 357 -3.56 -16.93 -14.11
N ALA A 358 -4.66 -17.03 -14.86
CA ALA A 358 -5.66 -18.07 -14.65
C ALA A 358 -5.08 -19.49 -14.86
N THR A 359 -4.18 -19.65 -15.84
CA THR A 359 -3.48 -20.93 -16.08
C THR A 359 -2.58 -21.28 -14.89
N SER A 360 -1.71 -20.36 -14.46
CA SER A 360 -0.81 -20.59 -13.30
C SER A 360 -1.56 -20.81 -11.98
N ALA A 361 -2.70 -20.13 -11.80
CA ALA A 361 -3.59 -20.32 -10.66
C ALA A 361 -4.32 -21.68 -10.71
N CYS A 362 -4.53 -22.26 -11.90
CA CYS A 362 -5.07 -23.60 -12.07
C CYS A 362 -4.02 -24.65 -11.65
N ASP A 363 -2.79 -24.52 -12.13
CA ASP A 363 -1.71 -25.49 -11.89
C ASP A 363 -1.30 -25.54 -10.41
N SER A 364 -1.36 -24.41 -9.72
CA SER A 364 -1.06 -24.31 -8.28
C SER A 364 -2.07 -25.07 -7.39
N GLY A 365 -3.25 -25.40 -7.91
CA GLY A 365 -4.30 -26.14 -7.19
C GLY A 365 -4.23 -27.66 -7.33
N ALA A 366 -3.44 -28.18 -8.29
CA ALA A 366 -3.46 -29.60 -8.63
C ALA A 366 -2.52 -30.48 -7.78
N GLY A 367 -1.74 -29.89 -6.86
CA GLY A 367 -0.57 -30.55 -6.26
C GLY A 367 -0.54 -30.76 -4.74
N TYR A 368 -1.59 -30.46 -3.97
CA TYR A 368 -1.49 -30.47 -2.50
C TYR A 368 -2.51 -31.40 -1.83
N GLU A 369 -2.00 -32.41 -1.13
CA GLU A 369 -2.71 -33.07 -0.04
C GLU A 369 -3.15 -32.05 1.02
N PRO A 370 -4.28 -32.27 1.71
CA PRO A 370 -4.85 -31.31 2.65
C PRO A 370 -3.97 -31.21 3.90
N SER A 371 -3.09 -30.21 3.95
CA SER A 371 -2.32 -29.86 5.15
C SER A 371 -2.87 -28.58 5.78
N THR A 372 -3.16 -28.70 7.07
CA THR A 372 -4.07 -27.90 7.91
C THR A 372 -3.68 -26.43 8.15
N THR A 373 -3.50 -25.64 7.09
CA THR A 373 -3.14 -24.20 7.18
C THR A 373 -4.26 -23.29 6.67
N LYS A 374 -5.34 -23.16 7.46
CA LYS A 374 -6.60 -22.46 7.12
C LYS A 374 -6.45 -21.00 6.64
N VAL A 375 -5.38 -20.29 7.03
CA VAL A 375 -5.19 -18.87 6.71
C VAL A 375 -4.62 -18.67 5.29
N GLY A 376 -3.77 -19.57 4.81
CA GLY A 376 -3.18 -19.51 3.47
C GLY A 376 -4.11 -20.00 2.37
N GLU A 377 -4.80 -21.12 2.63
CA GLU A 377 -5.74 -21.76 1.68
C GLU A 377 -6.89 -20.84 1.25
N THR A 378 -7.44 -20.08 2.20
CA THR A 378 -8.52 -19.11 1.93
C THR A 378 -8.04 -18.04 0.94
N SER A 379 -6.84 -17.51 1.15
CA SER A 379 -6.28 -16.45 0.30
C SER A 379 -5.99 -16.92 -1.13
N ILE A 380 -5.50 -18.14 -1.30
CA ILE A 380 -5.24 -18.75 -2.61
C ILE A 380 -6.54 -19.04 -3.35
N SER A 381 -7.55 -19.56 -2.66
CA SER A 381 -8.87 -19.81 -3.24
C SER A 381 -9.53 -18.52 -3.75
N HIS A 382 -9.42 -17.43 -2.97
CA HIS A 382 -9.89 -16.11 -3.40
C HIS A 382 -9.12 -15.59 -4.63
N PHE A 383 -7.80 -15.79 -4.67
CA PHE A 383 -6.99 -15.41 -5.84
C PHE A 383 -7.38 -16.19 -7.11
N ARG A 384 -7.59 -17.50 -7.00
CA ARG A 384 -8.08 -18.34 -8.11
C ARG A 384 -9.43 -17.84 -8.61
N LEU A 385 -10.38 -17.60 -7.69
CA LEU A 385 -11.69 -17.08 -8.04
C LEU A 385 -11.62 -15.70 -8.72
N ALA A 386 -10.83 -14.77 -8.18
CA ALA A 386 -10.64 -13.43 -8.77
C ALA A 386 -10.02 -13.50 -10.18
N SER A 387 -9.06 -14.41 -10.38
CA SER A 387 -8.43 -14.63 -11.69
C SER A 387 -9.45 -15.11 -12.73
N TYR A 388 -10.32 -16.04 -12.34
CA TYR A 388 -11.35 -16.62 -13.21
C TYR A 388 -12.46 -15.61 -13.53
N LYS A 389 -12.85 -14.79 -12.54
CA LYS A 389 -13.79 -13.69 -12.74
C LYS A 389 -13.28 -12.64 -13.72
N ALA A 390 -12.04 -12.19 -13.54
CA ALA A 390 -11.41 -11.24 -14.44
C ALA A 390 -11.28 -11.82 -15.86
N LEU A 391 -10.95 -13.11 -16.00
CA LEU A 391 -10.88 -13.79 -17.30
C LEU A 391 -12.26 -13.85 -17.99
N LEU A 392 -13.33 -14.20 -17.27
CA LEU A 392 -14.68 -14.19 -17.82
C LEU A 392 -15.10 -12.79 -18.26
N ALA A 393 -14.87 -11.78 -17.43
CA ALA A 393 -15.16 -10.38 -17.77
C ALA A 393 -14.40 -9.94 -19.03
N SER A 394 -13.16 -10.43 -19.21
CA SER A 394 -12.40 -10.20 -20.44
C SER A 394 -13.13 -10.76 -21.66
N PHE A 395 -13.55 -12.03 -21.63
CA PHE A 395 -14.24 -12.67 -22.75
C PHE A 395 -15.58 -12.01 -23.08
N LEU A 396 -16.36 -11.64 -22.07
CA LEU A 396 -17.67 -11.01 -22.28
C LEU A 396 -17.58 -9.56 -22.77
N SER A 397 -16.46 -8.89 -22.52
CA SER A 397 -16.29 -7.47 -22.90
C SER A 397 -15.87 -7.22 -24.35
N SER A 398 -15.72 -8.27 -25.19
CA SER A 398 -15.28 -8.14 -26.60
C SER A 398 -16.45 -8.16 -27.59
N PRO A 399 -17.03 -7.00 -27.97
CA PRO A 399 -18.21 -6.95 -28.84
C PRO A 399 -17.94 -7.23 -30.32
N HIS A 400 -16.71 -7.11 -30.82
CA HIS A 400 -16.44 -7.06 -32.27
C HIS A 400 -15.59 -8.23 -32.81
N ALA A 401 -15.08 -9.11 -31.95
CA ALA A 401 -14.27 -10.25 -32.35
C ALA A 401 -14.35 -11.37 -31.33
N ARG A 402 -14.11 -12.62 -31.79
CA ARG A 402 -13.92 -13.76 -30.89
C ARG A 402 -12.81 -13.44 -29.89
N PRO A 403 -13.06 -13.55 -28.58
CA PRO A 403 -12.04 -13.27 -27.57
C PRO A 403 -10.78 -14.10 -27.79
N LEU A 404 -9.62 -13.47 -27.62
CA LEU A 404 -8.33 -14.17 -27.63
C LEU A 404 -8.32 -15.22 -26.52
N TYR A 405 -7.70 -16.38 -26.77
CA TYR A 405 -7.57 -17.48 -25.80
C TYR A 405 -8.88 -18.10 -25.31
N LEU A 406 -10.03 -17.85 -25.96
CA LEU A 406 -11.33 -18.39 -25.53
C LEU A 406 -11.29 -19.91 -25.32
N ALA A 407 -10.72 -20.66 -26.26
CA ALA A 407 -10.62 -22.13 -26.16
C ALA A 407 -9.81 -22.58 -24.93
N GLN A 408 -8.69 -21.91 -24.65
CA GLN A 408 -7.86 -22.18 -23.48
C GLN A 408 -8.60 -21.83 -22.19
N GLY A 409 -9.28 -20.68 -22.14
CA GLY A 409 -10.06 -20.27 -20.98
C GLY A 409 -11.27 -21.18 -20.72
N THR A 410 -11.97 -21.65 -21.75
CA THR A 410 -13.08 -22.60 -21.59
C THR A 410 -12.62 -23.93 -20.99
N GLU A 411 -11.40 -24.38 -21.33
CA GLU A 411 -10.83 -25.59 -20.73
C GLU A 411 -10.48 -25.37 -19.25
N LEU A 412 -9.96 -24.20 -18.89
CA LEU A 412 -9.74 -23.83 -17.48
C LEU A 412 -11.05 -23.84 -16.68
N PHE A 413 -12.14 -23.29 -17.23
CA PHE A 413 -13.45 -23.33 -16.57
C PHE A 413 -14.00 -24.76 -16.45
N ARG A 414 -13.80 -25.62 -17.45
CA ARG A 414 -14.14 -27.06 -17.34
C ARG A 414 -13.37 -27.73 -16.20
N LYS A 415 -12.08 -27.47 -16.07
CA LYS A 415 -11.25 -28.00 -14.97
C LYS A 415 -11.71 -27.50 -13.61
N GLY A 416 -11.92 -26.18 -13.46
CA GLY A 416 -12.41 -25.58 -12.21
C GLY A 416 -13.79 -26.08 -11.78
N LYS A 417 -14.67 -26.41 -12.74
CA LYS A 417 -15.99 -27.03 -12.47
C LYS A 417 -15.88 -28.40 -11.79
N LEU A 418 -14.77 -29.12 -11.95
CA LEU A 418 -14.57 -30.43 -11.31
C LEU A 418 -14.32 -30.32 -9.79
N GLU A 419 -14.03 -29.14 -9.26
CA GLU A 419 -13.83 -28.89 -7.82
C GLU A 419 -15.18 -28.76 -7.07
N ILE A 420 -16.00 -29.81 -7.15
CA ILE A 420 -17.38 -29.84 -6.63
C ILE A 420 -17.43 -29.42 -5.15
N GLY A 421 -18.40 -28.57 -4.81
CA GLY A 421 -18.61 -28.07 -3.45
C GLY A 421 -17.83 -26.78 -3.14
N THR A 422 -17.12 -26.21 -4.10
CA THR A 422 -16.41 -24.92 -3.95
C THR A 422 -17.15 -23.78 -4.67
N THR A 423 -16.96 -22.55 -4.18
CA THR A 423 -17.44 -21.33 -4.87
C THR A 423 -16.80 -21.16 -6.25
N LEU A 424 -15.61 -21.73 -6.47
CA LEU A 424 -14.96 -21.77 -7.77
C LEU A 424 -15.73 -22.64 -8.77
N ALA A 425 -16.16 -23.84 -8.37
CA ALA A 425 -16.91 -24.72 -9.27
C ALA A 425 -18.30 -24.19 -9.62
N GLU A 426 -18.98 -23.54 -8.66
CA GLU A 426 -20.22 -22.81 -8.91
C GLU A 426 -20.00 -21.70 -9.94
N PHE A 427 -18.96 -20.88 -9.73
CA PHE A 427 -18.61 -19.81 -10.66
C PHE A 427 -18.22 -20.34 -12.05
N CYS A 428 -17.40 -21.39 -12.13
CA CYS A 428 -16.99 -21.99 -13.40
C CYS A 428 -18.17 -22.59 -14.17
N SER A 429 -19.13 -23.18 -13.46
CA SER A 429 -20.38 -23.66 -14.06
C SER A 429 -21.17 -22.51 -14.66
N HIS A 430 -21.27 -21.38 -13.96
CA HIS A 430 -21.92 -20.18 -14.47
C HIS A 430 -21.16 -19.56 -15.66
N ALA A 431 -19.83 -19.49 -15.59
CA ALA A 431 -18.97 -18.97 -16.66
C ALA A 431 -19.15 -19.75 -17.97
N LEU A 432 -19.22 -21.08 -17.91
CA LEU A 432 -19.46 -21.94 -19.08
C LEU A 432 -20.87 -21.81 -19.67
N LEU A 433 -21.83 -21.29 -18.91
CA LEU A 433 -23.18 -20.99 -19.41
C LEU A 433 -23.28 -19.59 -20.02
N ALA A 434 -22.43 -18.67 -19.57
CA ALA A 434 -22.41 -17.29 -20.04
C ALA A 434 -21.63 -17.11 -21.35
N LEU A 435 -20.65 -17.99 -21.61
CA LEU A 435 -19.88 -18.09 -22.86
C LEU A 435 -20.59 -18.99 -23.87
#